data_AF-A0A0N5DA44-F1
#
_entry.id   AF-A0A0N5DA44-F1
#
_cell.length_a   1.000
_cell.length_b   1.000
_cell.length_c   1.000
_cell.angle_alpha   90.00
_cell.angle_beta   90.00
_cell.angle_gamma   90.00
#
_symmetry.space_group_name_H-M   'P 1'
#
loop_
_entity.id
_entity.type
_entity.pdbx_description
1 polymer ?
#
loop_
_entity_poly.entity_id
_entity_poly.type
_entity_poly.pdbx_seq_one_letter_code
_entity_poly.pdbx_strand_id
1 'polypeptide(L)'
;MSSTILLAKLIVLLLMLTNNTSALICYENDESGKLYEISNESWNYCVYIPDRDQGRVFGVGPQVDWTKAYDQAFNMSDKIYQILSVCLLEKYDFGQLNPKYVSDPSESVEFLFRCICRYDRCNGATSFGNYLKAIKIDNASSRADNN
;
A
#
# COMPACT_ATOMS: atom_id res chain seq x y z
N MET A 1 9.87 -32.65 39.93
CA MET A 1 10.62 -31.95 38.88
C MET A 1 10.10 -32.39 37.51
N SER A 2 9.11 -31.70 36.92
CA SER A 2 8.66 -32.05 35.56
C SER A 2 7.81 -30.94 34.91
N SER A 3 6.89 -30.33 35.67
CA SER A 3 5.92 -29.37 35.12
C SER A 3 6.52 -27.98 34.78
N THR A 4 7.42 -27.44 35.61
CA THR A 4 8.03 -26.12 35.39
C THR A 4 8.98 -26.08 34.19
N ILE A 5 9.69 -27.17 33.93
CA ILE A 5 10.60 -27.30 32.78
C ILE A 5 9.80 -27.43 31.48
N LEU A 6 8.65 -28.11 31.52
CA LEU A 6 7.76 -28.24 30.36
C LEU A 6 7.12 -26.89 29.99
N LEU A 7 6.68 -26.12 30.99
CA LEU A 7 6.12 -24.78 30.77
C LEU A 7 7.15 -23.82 30.16
N ALA A 8 8.39 -23.83 30.66
CA ALA A 8 9.47 -23.00 30.14
C ALA A 8 9.80 -23.34 28.68
N LYS A 9 9.81 -24.63 28.32
CA LYS A 9 10.02 -25.06 26.92
C LYS A 9 8.87 -24.64 26.01
N LEU A 10 7.63 -24.68 26.49
CA LEU A 10 6.45 -24.26 25.73
C LEU A 10 6.47 -22.74 25.46
N ILE A 11 6.84 -21.94 26.45
CA ILE A 11 6.97 -20.48 26.32
C ILE A 11 8.09 -20.11 25.32
N VAL A 12 9.24 -20.78 25.39
CA VAL A 12 10.34 -20.55 24.42
C VAL A 12 9.92 -20.96 23.00
N LEU A 13 9.15 -22.04 22.83
CA LEU A 13 8.63 -22.45 21.52
C LEU A 13 7.59 -21.45 20.99
N LEU A 14 6.70 -20.93 21.85
CA LEU A 14 5.72 -19.89 21.49
C LEU A 14 6.39 -18.55 21.13
N LEU A 15 7.47 -18.17 21.80
CA LEU A 15 8.26 -16.97 21.49
C LEU A 15 9.05 -17.11 20.18
N MET A 16 9.46 -18.32 19.80
CA MET A 16 10.12 -18.59 18.51
C MET A 16 9.13 -18.68 17.34
N LEU A 17 7.82 -18.82 17.63
CA LEU A 17 6.73 -18.87 16.66
C LEU A 17 6.12 -17.49 16.37
N THR A 18 6.61 -16.41 17.00
CA THR A 18 6.21 -15.05 16.62
C THR A 18 6.84 -14.71 15.27
N ASN A 19 6.08 -15.07 14.23
CA ASN A 19 6.14 -14.69 12.83
C ASN A 19 7.30 -13.76 12.41
N ASN A 20 8.10 -14.25 11.47
CA ASN A 20 8.72 -13.39 10.46
C ASN A 20 7.59 -12.78 9.61
N THR A 21 6.90 -11.75 10.10
CA THR A 21 6.06 -10.91 9.25
C THR A 21 7.01 -10.13 8.35
N SER A 22 7.28 -10.65 7.15
CA SER A 22 7.95 -9.86 6.13
C SER A 22 7.14 -8.59 5.91
N ALA A 23 7.69 -7.47 6.36
CA ALA A 23 7.11 -6.16 6.12
C ALA A 23 7.11 -5.89 4.61
N LEU A 24 6.00 -5.34 4.11
CA LEU A 24 5.88 -4.93 2.72
C LEU A 24 6.98 -3.91 2.39
N ILE A 25 7.68 -4.12 1.26
CA ILE A 25 8.67 -3.18 0.76
C ILE A 25 8.01 -2.27 -0.26
N CYS A 26 8.08 -0.96 -0.06
CA CYS A 26 7.58 0.04 -1.00
C CYS A 26 8.69 0.99 -1.43
N TYR A 27 8.52 1.64 -2.58
CA TYR A 27 9.33 2.82 -2.90
C TYR A 27 8.73 4.07 -2.25
N GLU A 28 9.59 4.92 -1.73
CA GLU A 28 9.26 6.29 -1.32
C GLU A 28 10.14 7.29 -2.07
N ASN A 29 9.58 8.41 -2.52
CA ASN A 29 10.37 9.50 -3.10
C ASN A 29 10.48 10.69 -2.13
N ASP A 30 11.70 11.24 -2.01
CA ASP A 30 11.92 12.50 -1.28
C ASP A 30 11.48 13.73 -2.10
N GLU A 31 11.63 14.93 -1.51
CA GLU A 31 11.28 16.21 -2.16
C GLU A 31 12.07 16.47 -3.46
N SER A 32 13.22 15.82 -3.64
CA SER A 32 14.02 15.91 -4.86
C SER A 32 13.62 14.88 -5.93
N GLY A 33 12.64 14.02 -5.63
CA GLY A 33 12.19 12.94 -6.51
C GLY A 33 13.06 11.69 -6.45
N LYS A 34 14.04 11.62 -5.54
CA LYS A 34 14.91 10.45 -5.40
C LYS A 34 14.18 9.33 -4.67
N LEU A 35 14.26 8.11 -5.23
CA LEU A 35 13.59 6.92 -4.73
C LEU A 35 14.43 6.15 -3.72
N TYR A 36 13.76 5.61 -2.69
CA TYR A 36 14.32 4.74 -1.68
C TYR A 36 13.42 3.52 -1.47
N GLU A 37 14.02 2.34 -1.27
CA GLU A 37 13.28 1.17 -0.82
C GLU A 37 13.14 1.21 0.70
N ILE A 38 11.90 1.23 1.17
CA ILE A 38 11.58 1.29 2.59
C ILE A 38 10.65 0.14 2.93
N SER A 39 10.86 -0.45 4.10
CA SER A 39 9.96 -1.46 4.67
C SER A 39 9.47 -0.98 6.02
N ASN A 40 8.18 -1.20 6.30
CA ASN A 40 7.55 -0.84 7.56
C ASN A 40 6.48 -1.88 7.89
N GLU A 41 6.56 -2.46 9.08
CA GLU A 41 5.65 -3.52 9.53
C GLU A 41 4.19 -3.07 9.64
N SER A 42 3.95 -1.77 9.73
CA SER A 42 2.59 -1.20 9.79
C SER A 42 1.95 -0.99 8.41
N TRP A 43 2.70 -1.15 7.32
CA TRP A 43 2.18 -0.93 5.97
C TRP A 43 1.51 -2.18 5.41
N ASN A 44 0.35 -1.95 4.82
CA ASN A 44 -0.40 -2.98 4.11
C ASN A 44 -0.32 -2.79 2.60
N TYR A 45 0.02 -1.59 2.12
CA TYR A 45 -0.04 -1.25 0.70
C TYR A 45 1.06 -0.27 0.29
N CYS A 46 1.41 -0.29 -0.99
CA CYS A 46 2.18 0.78 -1.62
C CYS A 46 1.26 1.64 -2.48
N VAL A 47 1.54 2.94 -2.51
CA VAL A 47 0.78 3.94 -3.24
C VAL A 47 1.61 4.50 -4.38
N TYR A 48 0.94 4.78 -5.49
CA TYR A 48 1.43 5.54 -6.64
C TYR A 48 0.42 6.65 -6.97
N ILE A 49 0.84 7.91 -6.88
CA ILE A 49 0.07 9.08 -7.30
C ILE A 49 0.70 9.59 -8.59
N PRO A 50 0.00 9.51 -9.74
CA PRO A 50 0.51 10.09 -10.98
C PRO A 50 0.72 11.60 -10.87
N ASP A 51 1.78 12.08 -11.53
CA ASP A 51 2.02 13.50 -11.78
C ASP A 51 2.61 13.67 -13.20
N ARG A 52 2.69 14.90 -13.70
CA ARG A 52 3.24 15.23 -15.03
C ARG A 52 4.72 14.88 -15.15
N ASP A 53 5.49 15.18 -14.11
CA ASP A 53 6.94 15.04 -14.13
C ASP A 53 7.39 13.73 -13.50
N GLN A 54 7.08 13.54 -12.20
CA GLN A 54 7.37 12.32 -11.46
C GLN A 54 6.24 12.03 -10.48
N GLY A 55 5.70 10.81 -10.54
CA GLY A 55 4.67 10.38 -9.60
C GLY A 55 5.19 10.30 -8.17
N ARG A 56 4.31 10.52 -7.20
CA ARG A 56 4.62 10.31 -5.77
C ARG A 56 4.38 8.87 -5.39
N VAL A 57 5.27 8.32 -4.59
CA VAL A 57 5.25 6.93 -4.16
C VAL A 57 5.54 6.85 -2.67
N PHE A 58 4.82 6.00 -1.95
CA PHE A 58 5.01 5.78 -0.52
C PHE A 58 4.29 4.52 -0.05
N GLY A 59 4.61 4.04 1.15
CA GLY A 59 3.86 2.99 1.82
C GLY A 59 2.73 3.53 2.69
N VAL A 60 1.63 2.79 2.82
CA VAL A 60 0.51 3.15 3.69
C VAL A 60 0.00 1.98 4.53
N GLY A 61 -0.47 2.33 5.71
CA GLY A 61 -1.12 1.43 6.66
C GLY A 61 -2.36 2.09 7.28
N PRO A 62 -3.11 1.35 8.11
CA PRO A 62 -4.40 1.79 8.66
C PRO A 62 -4.28 2.98 9.63
N GLN A 63 -3.05 3.35 10.03
CA GLN A 63 -2.79 4.50 10.90
C GLN A 63 -2.78 5.83 10.15
N VAL A 64 -2.47 5.80 8.84
CA VAL A 64 -2.26 7.00 8.02
C VAL A 64 -3.24 7.13 6.87
N ASP A 65 -3.97 6.05 6.56
CA ASP A 65 -4.95 6.02 5.47
C ASP A 65 -6.17 5.16 5.86
N TRP A 66 -7.31 5.43 5.25
CA TRP A 66 -8.53 4.66 5.42
C TRP A 66 -8.48 3.36 4.60
N THR A 67 -7.58 2.45 4.97
CA THR A 67 -7.32 1.20 4.21
C THR A 67 -8.58 0.37 3.97
N LYS A 68 -9.55 0.44 4.89
CA LYS A 68 -10.84 -0.25 4.77
C LYS A 68 -11.58 0.05 3.47
N ALA A 69 -11.36 1.22 2.87
CA ALA A 69 -11.97 1.61 1.60
C ALA A 69 -11.56 0.68 0.44
N TYR A 70 -10.40 0.04 0.52
CA TYR A 70 -9.86 -0.84 -0.53
C TYR A 70 -9.43 -2.22 -0.03
N ASP A 71 -9.40 -2.46 1.29
CA ASP A 71 -9.17 -3.79 1.89
C ASP A 71 -10.11 -4.84 1.31
N GLN A 72 -11.39 -4.49 1.15
CA GLN A 72 -12.39 -5.41 0.62
C GLN A 72 -12.05 -5.84 -0.81
N ALA A 73 -11.59 -4.92 -1.67
CA ALA A 73 -11.23 -5.25 -3.04
C ALA A 73 -10.06 -6.25 -3.04
N PHE A 74 -8.96 -5.95 -2.34
CA PHE A 74 -7.82 -6.87 -2.30
C PHE A 74 -8.16 -8.23 -1.69
N ASN A 75 -9.05 -8.27 -0.69
CA ASN A 75 -9.51 -9.52 -0.08
C ASN A 75 -10.45 -10.35 -0.96
N MET A 76 -10.95 -9.80 -2.08
CA MET A 76 -11.66 -10.61 -3.08
C MET A 76 -10.72 -11.49 -3.90
N SER A 77 -9.39 -11.28 -3.82
CA SER A 77 -8.41 -12.14 -4.48
C SER A 77 -8.46 -13.56 -3.91
N ASP A 78 -8.36 -14.57 -4.77
CA ASP A 78 -8.26 -15.99 -4.41
C ASP A 78 -7.22 -16.70 -5.29
N LYS A 79 -7.07 -18.01 -5.15
CA LYS A 79 -6.11 -18.85 -5.89
C LYS A 79 -6.21 -18.75 -7.41
N ILE A 80 -7.38 -18.35 -7.94
CA ILE A 80 -7.65 -18.32 -9.38
C ILE A 80 -7.43 -16.93 -9.98
N TYR A 81 -7.61 -15.87 -9.19
CA TYR A 81 -7.41 -14.49 -9.65
C TYR A 81 -6.97 -13.60 -8.50
N GLN A 82 -6.11 -12.63 -8.82
CA GLN A 82 -5.57 -11.70 -7.85
C GLN A 82 -5.78 -10.26 -8.32
N ILE A 83 -6.22 -9.40 -7.41
CA ILE A 83 -6.24 -7.95 -7.63
C ILE A 83 -4.87 -7.41 -7.28
N LEU A 84 -4.13 -6.97 -8.29
CA LEU A 84 -2.77 -6.44 -8.13
C LEU A 84 -2.76 -4.96 -7.80
N SER A 85 -3.71 -4.21 -8.34
CA SER A 85 -3.80 -2.76 -8.15
C SER A 85 -5.24 -2.27 -8.20
N VAL A 86 -5.54 -1.26 -7.41
CA VAL A 86 -6.81 -0.51 -7.41
C VAL A 86 -6.48 0.97 -7.58
N CYS A 87 -7.04 1.63 -8.60
CA CYS A 87 -6.91 3.07 -8.80
C CYS A 87 -8.21 3.79 -8.44
N LEU A 88 -8.10 4.83 -7.64
CA LEU A 88 -9.23 5.59 -7.08
C LEU A 88 -9.10 7.05 -7.50
N LEU A 89 -10.23 7.66 -7.86
CA LEU A 89 -10.38 9.11 -7.93
C LEU A 89 -11.13 9.55 -6.67
N GLU A 90 -10.42 10.19 -5.76
CA GLU A 90 -10.95 10.70 -4.50
C GLU A 90 -11.30 12.17 -4.63
N LYS A 91 -12.43 12.57 -4.07
CA LYS A 91 -12.87 13.96 -3.95
C LYS A 91 -12.78 14.36 -2.48
N TYR A 92 -11.99 15.38 -2.18
CA TYR A 92 -11.91 15.99 -0.87
C TYR A 92 -12.66 17.31 -0.88
N ASP A 93 -13.51 17.52 0.12
CA ASP A 93 -14.26 18.77 0.32
C ASP A 93 -13.80 19.39 1.63
N PHE A 94 -12.99 20.44 1.52
CA PHE A 94 -12.42 21.19 2.62
C PHE A 94 -13.26 22.42 2.99
N GLY A 95 -14.44 22.59 2.39
CA GLY A 95 -15.28 23.79 2.57
C GLY A 95 -15.71 24.01 4.02
N GLN A 96 -15.80 22.92 4.80
CA GLN A 96 -16.14 22.98 6.22
C GLN A 96 -14.93 23.23 7.13
N LEU A 97 -13.71 23.08 6.62
CA LEU A 97 -12.47 23.09 7.41
C LEU A 97 -11.72 24.43 7.34
N ASN A 98 -11.98 25.26 6.33
CA ASN A 98 -11.29 26.54 6.18
C ASN A 98 -12.27 27.68 5.87
N PRO A 99 -12.39 28.70 6.76
CA PRO A 99 -13.26 29.85 6.55
C PRO A 99 -13.02 30.62 5.24
N LYS A 100 -11.84 30.51 4.64
CA LYS A 100 -11.54 31.13 3.33
C LYS A 100 -12.44 30.62 2.20
N TYR A 101 -12.91 29.39 2.30
CA TYR A 101 -13.75 28.77 1.26
C TYR A 101 -15.25 29.08 1.41
N VAL A 102 -15.64 29.83 2.44
CA VAL A 102 -17.03 30.32 2.59
C VAL A 102 -17.37 31.31 1.48
N SER A 103 -16.38 32.08 1.01
CA SER A 103 -16.54 33.06 -0.08
C SER A 103 -16.45 32.47 -1.48
N ASP A 104 -15.71 31.37 -1.67
CA ASP A 104 -15.66 30.63 -2.92
C ASP A 104 -15.63 29.11 -2.65
N PRO A 105 -16.79 28.45 -2.62
CA PRO A 105 -16.89 27.01 -2.37
C PRO A 105 -16.25 26.17 -3.47
N SER A 106 -15.98 26.73 -4.66
CA SER A 106 -15.42 25.96 -5.77
C SER A 106 -13.94 25.62 -5.58
N GLU A 107 -13.20 26.45 -4.83
CA GLU A 107 -11.80 26.19 -4.45
C GLU A 107 -11.66 25.23 -3.26
N SER A 108 -12.77 24.87 -2.63
CA SER A 108 -12.78 23.98 -1.47
C SER A 108 -12.67 22.50 -1.84
N VAL A 109 -12.85 22.18 -3.12
CA VAL A 109 -12.88 20.82 -3.63
C VAL A 109 -11.56 20.49 -4.31
N GLU A 110 -10.88 19.47 -3.80
CA GLU A 110 -9.69 18.91 -4.41
C GLU A 110 -9.95 17.48 -4.88
N PHE A 111 -9.25 17.09 -5.95
CA PHE A 111 -9.30 15.73 -6.47
C PHE A 111 -7.93 15.08 -6.40
N LEU A 112 -7.89 13.83 -5.95
CA LEU A 112 -6.68 13.02 -5.95
C LEU A 112 -6.94 11.75 -6.73
N PHE A 113 -6.14 11.51 -7.76
CA PHE A 113 -6.10 10.22 -8.41
C PHE A 113 -4.88 9.46 -7.92
N ARG A 114 -5.07 8.26 -7.38
CA ARG A 114 -3.98 7.41 -6.90
C ARG A 114 -4.27 5.93 -7.14
N CYS A 115 -3.22 5.17 -7.31
CA CYS A 115 -3.25 3.72 -7.40
C CYS A 115 -2.60 3.09 -6.18
N ILE A 116 -3.15 1.97 -5.75
CA ILE A 116 -2.78 1.25 -4.54
C ILE A 116 -2.49 -0.18 -4.97
N CYS A 117 -1.44 -0.80 -4.42
CA CYS A 117 -1.07 -2.19 -4.72
C CYS A 117 -0.53 -2.89 -3.47
N ARG A 118 -0.60 -4.23 -3.44
CA ARG A 118 -0.36 -5.06 -2.25
C ARG A 118 0.73 -6.13 -2.48
N TYR A 119 1.90 -5.71 -2.99
CA TYR A 119 3.07 -6.57 -3.14
C TYR A 119 4.35 -5.73 -3.22
N ASP A 120 5.49 -6.37 -2.98
CA ASP A 120 6.76 -5.65 -2.87
C ASP A 120 7.08 -4.83 -4.11
N ARG A 121 7.46 -3.57 -3.90
CA ARG A 121 7.99 -2.64 -4.90
C ARG A 121 7.02 -2.33 -6.04
N CYS A 122 5.74 -2.66 -5.89
CA CYS A 122 4.72 -2.52 -6.93
C CYS A 122 4.47 -1.07 -7.40
N ASN A 123 4.92 -0.08 -6.63
CA ASN A 123 4.82 1.33 -6.95
C ASN A 123 6.06 1.92 -7.64
N GLY A 124 7.04 1.12 -8.05
CA GLY A 124 8.35 1.61 -8.56
C GLY A 124 8.36 2.25 -9.95
N ALA A 125 7.21 2.44 -10.58
CA ALA A 125 7.16 3.03 -11.91
C ALA A 125 7.28 4.56 -11.87
N THR A 126 8.08 5.12 -12.78
CA THR A 126 8.32 6.56 -12.87
C THR A 126 7.21 7.34 -13.59
N SER A 127 6.30 6.66 -14.27
CA SER A 127 5.16 7.27 -14.98
C SER A 127 3.94 6.36 -14.91
N PHE A 128 2.75 6.93 -15.11
CA PHE A 128 1.51 6.15 -14.98
C PHE A 128 1.37 5.08 -16.07
N GLY A 129 1.80 5.37 -17.30
CA GLY A 129 1.85 4.37 -18.37
C GLY A 129 2.78 3.20 -18.02
N ASN A 130 3.93 3.50 -17.42
CA ASN A 130 4.87 2.47 -16.96
C ASN A 130 4.32 1.69 -15.77
N TYR A 131 3.57 2.34 -14.87
CA TYR A 131 2.89 1.70 -13.76
C TYR A 131 1.91 0.64 -14.28
N LEU A 132 0.99 1.02 -15.17
CA LEU A 132 0.02 0.09 -15.77
C LEU A 132 0.71 -1.06 -16.52
N LYS A 133 1.83 -0.77 -17.20
CA LYS A 133 2.63 -1.79 -17.89
C LYS A 133 3.28 -2.77 -16.90
N ALA A 134 3.83 -2.28 -15.79
CA ALA A 134 4.43 -3.12 -14.75
C ALA A 134 3.39 -4.05 -14.13
N ILE A 135 2.23 -3.53 -13.70
CA ILE A 135 1.13 -4.34 -13.18
C ILE A 135 0.73 -5.45 -14.17
N LYS A 136 0.68 -5.14 -15.47
CA LYS A 136 0.35 -6.12 -16.51
C LYS A 136 1.40 -7.21 -16.66
N ILE A 137 2.69 -6.87 -16.53
CA ILE A 137 3.80 -7.82 -16.57
C ILE A 137 3.75 -8.73 -15.33
N ASP A 138 3.56 -8.15 -14.15
CA ASP A 138 3.50 -8.90 -12.89
C ASP A 138 2.32 -9.89 -12.86
N ASN A 139 1.19 -9.52 -13.48
CA ASN A 139 0.06 -10.43 -13.71
C ASN A 139 0.40 -11.63 -14.61
N ALA A 140 1.33 -11.47 -15.56
CA ALA A 140 1.76 -12.57 -16.42
C ALA A 140 2.76 -13.49 -15.69
N SER A 141 3.66 -12.91 -14.89
CA SER A 141 4.69 -13.64 -14.14
C SER A 141 4.12 -14.42 -12.95
N SER A 142 3.13 -13.87 -12.23
CA SER A 142 2.43 -14.55 -11.12
C SER A 142 1.66 -15.81 -11.55
N ARG A 143 1.47 -16.03 -12.86
CA ARG A 143 0.93 -17.28 -13.42
C ARG A 143 1.98 -18.35 -13.71
N ALA A 144 3.26 -17.99 -13.79
CA ALA A 144 4.35 -18.91 -14.09
C ALA A 144 4.84 -19.66 -12.84
N ASP A 145 4.77 -19.03 -11.67
CA ASP A 145 5.27 -19.60 -10.40
C ASP A 145 4.24 -20.49 -9.66
N ASN A 146 3.02 -20.61 -10.20
CA ASN A 146 1.92 -21.39 -9.61
C ASN A 146 1.55 -22.66 -10.41
N ASN A 147 2.37 -23.06 -11.39
CA ASN A 147 2.27 -24.34 -12.13
C ASN A 147 3.50 -25.20 -11.88
#